data_AF-A0A2R9SWB5-F1
#
_entry.id   AF-A0A2R9SWB5-F1
#
_cell.length_a   1.000
_cell.length_b   1.000
_cell.length_c   1.000
_cell.angle_alpha   90.00
_cell.angle_beta   90.00
_cell.angle_gamma   90.00
#
_symmetry.space_group_name_H-M   'P 1'
#
loop_
_entity.id
_entity.type
_entity.pdbx_description
1 polymer ?
#
loop_
_entity_poly.entity_id
_entity_poly.type
_entity_poly.pdbx_seq_one_letter_code
_entity_poly.pdbx_strand_id
1 'polypeptide(L)'
;MKLKKMLTVLLISTSVFSFSQAAFADNATTSEVAPFVIGVGDSRELAIDLLQQQNNFNLFLQSGEDEDWFKWTNNTGQDRFVFGAVWPRGYADNILELGAIVKYNETRETNLITGGLTNKGNTGYPSFFQNLYVPEGATLFLRVKAHEFVNTESYEFSFTYYSAIP
;
A
#
# COMPACT_ATOMS: atom_id res chain seq x y z
N MET A 1 -33.23 47.03 -3.67
CA MET A 1 -33.39 45.57 -3.46
C MET A 1 -32.36 44.70 -4.17
N LYS A 2 -31.77 45.12 -5.30
CA LYS A 2 -30.84 44.28 -6.08
C LYS A 2 -29.44 44.13 -5.45
N LEU A 3 -28.89 45.19 -4.84
CA LEU A 3 -27.57 45.17 -4.20
C LEU A 3 -27.50 44.26 -2.96
N LYS A 4 -28.57 44.26 -2.13
CA LYS A 4 -28.67 43.40 -0.95
C LYS A 4 -28.67 41.91 -1.33
N LYS A 5 -29.28 41.55 -2.47
CA LYS A 5 -29.32 40.17 -2.98
C LYS A 5 -27.96 39.72 -3.55
N MET A 6 -27.22 40.61 -4.21
CA MET A 6 -25.87 40.26 -4.73
C MET A 6 -24.86 40.02 -3.60
N LEU A 7 -24.95 40.78 -2.50
CA LEU A 7 -24.05 40.59 -1.36
C LEU A 7 -24.28 39.24 -0.66
N THR A 8 -25.52 38.79 -0.56
CA THR A 8 -25.85 37.48 0.04
C THR A 8 -25.36 36.32 -0.82
N VAL A 9 -25.47 36.43 -2.15
CA VAL A 9 -24.96 35.40 -3.08
C VAL A 9 -23.43 35.33 -3.03
N LEU A 10 -22.73 36.46 -2.91
CA LEU A 10 -21.28 36.49 -2.78
C LEU A 10 -20.80 35.78 -1.49
N LEU A 11 -21.46 36.05 -0.36
CA LEU A 11 -21.09 35.48 0.94
C LEU A 11 -21.28 33.96 1.01
N ILE A 12 -22.33 33.44 0.35
CA ILE A 12 -22.61 32.00 0.24
C ILE A 12 -21.61 31.32 -0.70
N SER A 13 -21.12 32.02 -1.74
CA SER A 13 -20.15 31.44 -2.67
C SER A 13 -18.75 31.29 -2.04
N THR A 14 -18.35 32.19 -1.14
CA THR A 14 -17.07 32.10 -0.42
C THR A 14 -17.01 30.96 0.60
N SER A 15 -18.13 30.53 1.17
CA SER A 15 -18.13 29.43 2.15
C SER A 15 -17.98 28.05 1.51
N VAL A 16 -18.32 27.89 0.22
CA VAL A 16 -18.18 26.62 -0.52
C VAL A 16 -16.76 26.40 -1.06
N PHE A 17 -15.92 27.46 -1.11
CA PHE A 17 -14.51 27.41 -1.53
C PHE A 17 -13.51 27.30 -0.38
N SER A 18 -13.99 27.00 0.83
CA SER A 18 -13.12 26.66 1.95
C SER A 18 -12.52 25.28 1.68
N PHE A 19 -11.38 25.25 0.98
CA PHE A 19 -10.58 24.05 0.87
C PHE A 19 -10.34 23.50 2.28
N SER A 20 -10.77 22.26 2.50
CA SER A 20 -10.39 21.47 3.66
C SER A 20 -8.85 21.45 3.72
N GLN A 21 -8.26 22.33 4.53
CA GLN A 21 -6.87 22.17 4.91
C GLN A 21 -6.87 21.05 5.94
N ALA A 22 -6.25 19.93 5.59
CA ALA A 22 -5.97 18.86 6.53
C ALA A 22 -5.24 19.46 7.73
N ALA A 23 -5.86 19.39 8.92
CA ALA A 23 -5.26 19.81 10.16
C ALA A 23 -4.16 18.81 10.54
N PHE A 24 -2.94 19.01 10.01
CA PHE A 24 -1.76 18.35 10.56
C PHE A 24 -1.46 19.00 11.91
N ALA A 25 -1.67 18.23 12.98
CA ALA A 25 -1.35 18.64 14.33
C ALA A 25 0.15 18.88 14.47
N ASP A 26 0.51 20.14 14.67
CA ASP A 26 1.86 20.62 14.93
C ASP A 26 2.22 20.39 16.40
N ASN A 27 3.04 19.35 16.65
CA ASN A 27 3.85 19.20 17.84
C ASN A 27 5.12 18.40 17.47
N ALA A 28 5.91 18.95 16.55
CA ALA A 28 7.20 18.38 16.17
C ALA A 28 8.35 19.22 16.76
N THR A 29 8.89 18.75 17.89
CA THR A 29 10.28 19.02 18.25
C THR A 29 11.19 18.47 17.16
N THR A 30 12.16 19.27 16.75
CA THR A 30 13.13 19.05 15.68
C THR A 30 13.82 17.69 15.75
N SER A 31 13.34 16.76 14.93
CA SER A 31 14.06 15.63 14.34
C SER A 31 13.25 15.25 13.11
N GLU A 32 13.89 14.97 11.98
CA GLU A 32 13.28 14.60 10.70
C GLU A 32 12.01 13.75 10.90
N VAL A 33 10.83 14.38 10.83
CA VAL A 33 9.55 13.69 10.90
C VAL A 33 9.30 13.16 9.50
N ALA A 34 9.73 11.92 9.24
CA ALA A 34 9.07 11.15 8.20
C ALA A 34 7.60 11.02 8.63
N PRO A 35 6.62 11.56 7.88
CA PRO A 35 5.23 11.44 8.27
C PRO A 35 4.86 9.95 8.31
N PHE A 36 4.60 9.42 9.50
CA PHE A 36 4.02 8.09 9.67
C PHE A 36 2.55 8.19 9.23
N VAL A 37 2.22 7.60 8.08
CA VAL A 37 0.82 7.51 7.68
C VAL A 37 0.22 6.32 8.40
N ILE A 38 -0.69 6.59 9.33
CA ILE A 38 -1.38 5.56 10.11
C ILE A 38 -2.67 5.22 9.38
N GLY A 39 -2.92 3.92 9.16
CA GLY A 39 -4.22 3.44 8.69
C GLY A 39 -4.36 3.34 7.16
N VAL A 40 -3.27 3.07 6.44
CA VAL A 40 -3.28 3.04 4.97
C VAL A 40 -3.09 1.61 4.49
N GLY A 41 -4.12 1.09 3.84
CA GLY A 41 -4.06 -0.28 3.34
C GLY A 41 -4.41 -1.34 4.37
N ASP A 42 -4.86 -0.97 5.58
CA ASP A 42 -5.23 -1.89 6.68
C ASP A 42 -6.25 -2.99 6.32
N SER A 43 -6.93 -2.84 5.18
CA SER A 43 -7.86 -3.84 4.66
C SER A 43 -7.75 -3.96 3.15
N ARG A 44 -8.18 -5.11 2.64
CA ARG A 44 -8.22 -5.38 1.19
C ARG A 44 -9.03 -4.34 0.42
N GLU A 45 -10.13 -3.84 0.99
CA GLU A 45 -10.99 -2.81 0.38
C GLU A 45 -10.28 -1.46 0.29
N LEU A 46 -9.39 -1.18 1.24
CA LEU A 46 -8.60 0.04 1.34
C LEU A 46 -7.18 -0.11 0.78
N ALA A 47 -6.92 -1.21 0.05
CA ALA A 47 -5.59 -1.52 -0.46
C ALA A 47 -5.01 -0.39 -1.32
N ILE A 48 -3.71 -0.13 -1.11
CA ILE A 48 -2.91 0.88 -1.78
C ILE A 48 -2.79 0.56 -3.27
N ASP A 49 -3.14 1.51 -4.14
CA ASP A 49 -3.04 1.35 -5.58
C ASP A 49 -1.58 1.37 -6.08
N LEU A 50 -1.18 0.30 -6.76
CA LEU A 50 0.12 0.16 -7.43
C LEU A 50 0.00 0.67 -8.87
N LEU A 51 0.20 1.97 -9.07
CA LEU A 51 -0.12 2.62 -10.35
C LEU A 51 1.00 2.54 -11.39
N GLN A 52 2.25 2.41 -10.96
CA GLN A 52 3.42 2.41 -11.84
C GLN A 52 3.89 0.99 -12.17
N GLN A 53 4.73 0.85 -13.20
CA GLN A 53 5.36 -0.44 -13.51
C GLN A 53 6.25 -0.93 -12.37
N GLN A 54 6.91 0.00 -11.69
CA GLN A 54 7.72 -0.26 -10.52
C GLN A 54 7.24 0.67 -9.40
N ASN A 55 6.95 0.12 -8.23
CA ASN A 55 6.58 0.89 -7.05
C ASN A 55 7.44 0.41 -5.88
N ASN A 56 7.90 1.37 -5.05
CA ASN A 56 8.62 1.07 -3.81
C ASN A 56 7.99 1.90 -2.69
N PHE A 57 7.70 1.25 -1.57
CA PHE A 57 7.13 1.87 -0.39
C PHE A 57 7.99 1.56 0.82
N ASN A 58 8.16 2.55 1.69
CA ASN A 58 8.74 2.37 3.02
C ASN A 58 7.64 2.70 4.03
N LEU A 59 7.12 1.66 4.69
CA LEU A 59 5.99 1.73 5.62
C LEU A 59 6.36 1.03 6.93
N PHE A 60 5.43 0.97 7.87
CA PHE A 60 5.62 0.41 9.20
C PHE A 60 4.38 -0.39 9.58
N LEU A 61 4.58 -1.56 10.19
CA LEU A 61 3.49 -2.26 10.87
C LEU A 61 3.35 -1.72 12.29
N GLN A 62 2.15 -1.34 12.66
CA GLN A 62 1.84 -0.70 13.93
C GLN A 62 1.66 -1.71 15.06
N SER A 63 1.19 -2.90 14.73
CA SER A 63 0.94 -3.98 15.67
C SER A 63 1.09 -5.35 14.99
N GLY A 64 1.06 -6.43 15.78
CA GLY A 64 1.12 -7.79 15.22
C GLY A 64 -0.13 -8.23 14.45
N GLU A 65 -1.25 -7.51 14.61
CA GLU A 65 -2.47 -7.73 13.85
C GLU A 65 -2.58 -6.82 12.63
N ASP A 66 -1.62 -5.91 12.45
CA ASP A 66 -1.61 -4.97 11.34
C ASP A 66 -1.31 -5.68 10.02
N GLU A 67 -2.01 -5.26 8.97
CA GLU A 67 -1.90 -5.83 7.63
C GLU A 67 -1.96 -4.71 6.60
N ASP A 68 -0.89 -4.53 5.83
CA ASP A 68 -0.87 -3.56 4.74
C ASP A 68 -1.19 -4.26 3.42
N TRP A 69 -2.27 -3.83 2.77
CA TRP A 69 -2.72 -4.36 1.50
C TRP A 69 -2.37 -3.41 0.35
N PHE A 70 -1.94 -4.00 -0.76
CA PHE A 70 -1.65 -3.35 -2.03
C PHE A 70 -2.46 -4.01 -3.13
N LYS A 71 -2.89 -3.24 -4.13
CA LYS A 71 -3.65 -3.75 -5.27
C LYS A 71 -3.11 -3.26 -6.59
N TRP A 72 -3.11 -4.14 -7.57
CA TRP A 72 -2.77 -3.84 -8.95
C TRP A 72 -3.72 -4.59 -9.88
N THR A 73 -4.30 -3.89 -10.86
CA THR A 73 -5.07 -4.54 -11.93
C THR A 73 -4.25 -4.55 -13.21
N ASN A 74 -4.09 -5.73 -13.81
CA ASN A 74 -3.41 -5.86 -15.08
C ASN A 74 -4.31 -5.35 -16.20
N ASN A 75 -4.16 -4.08 -16.55
CA ASN A 75 -4.82 -3.44 -17.69
C ASN A 75 -3.81 -3.11 -18.80
N THR A 76 -2.80 -3.96 -18.98
CA THR A 76 -1.66 -3.66 -19.86
C THR A 76 -1.87 -4.15 -21.30
N GLY A 77 -3.02 -4.76 -21.60
CA GLY A 77 -3.35 -5.40 -22.87
C GLY A 77 -2.76 -6.79 -23.06
N GLN A 78 -2.05 -7.35 -22.07
CA GLN A 78 -1.41 -8.67 -22.16
C GLN A 78 -1.14 -9.25 -20.77
N ASP A 79 -0.96 -10.57 -20.72
CA ASP A 79 -0.60 -11.26 -19.48
C ASP A 79 0.78 -10.81 -18.97
N ARG A 80 0.92 -10.73 -17.64
CA ARG A 80 2.13 -10.26 -16.98
C ARG A 80 2.63 -11.22 -15.92
N PHE A 81 3.93 -11.17 -15.69
CA PHE A 81 4.53 -11.69 -14.48
C PHE A 81 4.84 -10.55 -13.52
N VAL A 82 4.68 -10.84 -12.25
CA VAL A 82 4.95 -9.91 -11.15
C VAL A 82 6.09 -10.43 -10.29
N PHE A 83 6.95 -9.50 -9.89
CA PHE A 83 7.81 -9.61 -8.73
C PHE A 83 7.25 -8.72 -7.63
N GLY A 84 7.09 -9.29 -6.44
CA GLY A 84 6.70 -8.56 -5.24
C GLY A 84 7.57 -9.03 -4.09
N ALA A 85 8.12 -8.11 -3.31
CA ALA A 85 9.03 -8.46 -2.22
C ALA A 85 8.89 -7.48 -1.07
N VAL A 86 9.03 -7.99 0.15
CA VAL A 86 9.10 -7.21 1.37
C VAL A 86 10.38 -7.54 2.12
N TRP A 87 11.11 -6.49 2.51
CA TRP A 87 12.29 -6.60 3.34
C TRP A 87 12.05 -5.92 4.68
N PRO A 88 12.50 -6.51 5.80
CA PRO A 88 12.53 -5.79 7.05
C PRO A 88 13.61 -4.71 6.99
N ARG A 89 13.37 -3.60 7.68
CA ARG A 89 14.29 -2.46 7.82
C ARG A 89 14.50 -2.20 9.32
N GLY A 90 15.55 -1.45 9.67
CA GLY A 90 15.95 -1.29 11.08
C GLY A 90 16.71 -2.50 11.62
N TYR A 91 16.33 -3.00 12.79
CA TYR A 91 16.98 -4.16 13.42
C TYR A 91 16.48 -5.49 12.85
N ALA A 92 15.36 -5.48 12.11
CA ALA A 92 14.73 -6.67 11.54
C ALA A 92 14.32 -7.69 12.61
N ASP A 93 13.82 -7.21 13.74
CA ASP A 93 13.32 -8.04 14.82
C ASP A 93 11.97 -8.68 14.46
N ASN A 94 11.19 -8.03 13.58
CA ASN A 94 9.96 -8.60 13.02
C ASN A 94 10.25 -9.63 11.92
N ILE A 95 9.48 -10.72 11.93
CA ILE A 95 9.43 -11.68 10.81
C ILE A 95 8.23 -11.31 9.95
N LEU A 96 8.47 -10.92 8.70
CA LEU A 96 7.44 -10.47 7.76
C LEU A 96 7.07 -11.60 6.79
N GLU A 97 5.81 -11.56 6.36
CA GLU A 97 5.22 -12.45 5.36
C GLU A 97 4.55 -11.60 4.28
N LEU A 98 4.79 -11.98 3.03
CA LEU A 98 4.09 -11.44 1.86
C LEU A 98 3.06 -12.46 1.41
N GLY A 99 1.79 -12.06 1.38
CA GLY A 99 0.69 -12.81 0.82
C GLY A 99 0.27 -12.29 -0.55
N ALA A 100 -0.35 -13.12 -1.36
CA ALA A 100 -0.95 -12.73 -2.64
C ALA A 100 -2.31 -13.38 -2.86
N ILE A 101 -3.22 -12.65 -3.50
CA ILE A 101 -4.49 -13.14 -4.04
C ILE A 101 -4.64 -12.63 -5.47
N VAL A 102 -4.90 -13.52 -6.42
CA VAL A 102 -5.24 -13.12 -7.79
C VAL A 102 -6.75 -13.27 -7.98
N LYS A 103 -7.45 -12.13 -8.10
CA LYS A 103 -8.87 -12.06 -8.46
C LYS A 103 -8.99 -12.03 -9.97
N TYR A 104 -9.49 -13.11 -10.57
CA TYR A 104 -9.66 -13.23 -12.03
C TYR A 104 -10.93 -12.54 -12.51
N ASN A 105 -11.99 -12.59 -11.71
CA ASN A 105 -13.27 -11.91 -11.93
C ASN A 105 -14.06 -11.84 -10.62
N GLU A 106 -15.31 -11.38 -10.66
CA GLU A 106 -16.16 -11.23 -9.46
C GLU A 106 -16.45 -12.52 -8.68
N THR A 107 -16.36 -13.69 -9.30
CA THR A 107 -16.72 -14.97 -8.67
C THR A 107 -15.56 -15.94 -8.53
N ARG A 108 -14.37 -15.58 -9.04
CA ARG A 108 -13.20 -16.45 -9.07
C ARG A 108 -11.94 -15.71 -8.67
N GLU A 109 -11.34 -16.17 -7.58
CA GLU A 109 -10.03 -15.76 -7.11
C GLU A 109 -9.24 -16.95 -6.56
N THR A 110 -7.94 -16.76 -6.37
CA THR A 110 -7.10 -17.73 -5.65
C THR A 110 -7.38 -17.64 -4.15
N ASN A 111 -7.05 -18.70 -3.41
CA ASN A 111 -6.83 -18.55 -1.98
C ASN A 111 -5.63 -17.61 -1.73
N LEU A 112 -5.50 -17.12 -0.50
CA LEU A 112 -4.29 -16.43 -0.06
C LEU A 112 -3.11 -17.41 -0.15
N ILE A 113 -2.16 -17.11 -1.03
CA ILE A 113 -0.88 -17.79 -1.10
C ILE A 113 0.16 -16.94 -0.36
N THR A 114 1.07 -17.58 0.37
CA THR A 114 2.11 -16.89 1.14
C THR A 114 3.49 -17.20 0.56
N GLY A 115 4.36 -16.20 0.58
CA GLY A 115 5.78 -16.36 0.25
C GLY A 115 6.54 -17.02 1.38
N GLY A 116 7.85 -17.18 1.19
CA GLY A 116 8.75 -17.51 2.32
C GLY A 116 8.80 -16.37 3.33
N LEU A 117 9.18 -16.65 4.57
CA LEU A 117 9.31 -15.62 5.61
C LEU A 117 10.64 -14.86 5.49
N THR A 118 10.69 -13.63 6.01
CA THR A 118 11.97 -12.96 6.24
C THR A 118 12.75 -13.64 7.37
N ASN A 119 14.05 -13.34 7.49
CA ASN A 119 14.87 -13.85 8.58
C ASN A 119 15.08 -12.77 9.65
N LYS A 120 14.83 -13.12 10.90
CA LYS A 120 15.06 -12.24 12.06
C LYS A 120 16.53 -11.79 12.09
N GLY A 121 16.76 -10.50 12.30
CA GLY A 121 18.08 -9.87 12.30
C GLY A 121 18.75 -9.74 10.93
N ASN A 122 18.05 -10.04 9.83
CA ASN A 122 18.61 -9.99 8.48
C ASN A 122 17.75 -9.17 7.50
N THR A 123 18.17 -7.92 7.27
CA THR A 123 17.51 -6.98 6.34
C THR A 123 17.67 -7.34 4.86
N GLY A 124 18.55 -8.29 4.53
CA GLY A 124 18.84 -8.73 3.16
C GLY A 124 18.04 -9.95 2.70
N TYR A 125 17.22 -10.56 3.56
CA TYR A 125 16.44 -11.76 3.24
C TYR A 125 14.94 -11.44 3.15
N PRO A 126 14.40 -11.17 1.96
CA PRO A 126 13.01 -10.80 1.78
C PRO A 126 12.05 -11.98 1.84
N SER A 127 10.81 -11.69 2.18
CA SER A 127 9.66 -12.50 1.77
C SER A 127 9.23 -12.03 0.38
N PHE A 128 9.13 -12.93 -0.60
CA PHE A 128 8.86 -12.52 -1.98
C PHE A 128 8.10 -13.55 -2.81
N PHE A 129 7.50 -13.04 -3.89
CA PHE A 129 7.06 -13.79 -5.05
C PHE A 129 7.88 -13.36 -6.27
N GLN A 130 8.31 -14.35 -7.04
CA GLN A 130 8.92 -14.13 -8.35
C GLN A 130 8.14 -14.90 -9.40
N ASN A 131 7.96 -14.29 -10.57
CA ASN A 131 7.20 -14.85 -11.68
C ASN A 131 5.75 -15.22 -11.31
N LEU A 132 5.09 -14.40 -10.49
CA LEU A 132 3.67 -14.58 -10.22
C LEU A 132 2.86 -14.17 -11.45
N TYR A 133 2.18 -15.13 -12.07
CA TYR A 133 1.40 -14.90 -13.28
C TYR A 133 0.07 -14.20 -12.99
N VAL A 134 -0.20 -13.09 -13.69
CA VAL A 134 -1.43 -12.32 -13.59
C VAL A 134 -1.99 -12.09 -15.00
N PRO A 135 -3.12 -12.73 -15.36
CA PRO A 135 -3.75 -12.54 -16.66
C PRO A 135 -4.17 -11.09 -16.91
N GLU A 136 -4.30 -10.70 -18.17
CA GLU A 136 -4.96 -9.44 -18.53
C GLU A 136 -6.38 -9.38 -17.94
N GLY A 137 -6.75 -8.23 -17.36
CA GLY A 137 -8.02 -7.97 -16.70
C GLY A 137 -8.11 -8.49 -15.25
N ALA A 138 -7.14 -9.26 -14.75
CA ALA A 138 -7.13 -9.74 -13.37
C ALA A 138 -6.57 -8.68 -12.40
N THR A 139 -7.04 -8.72 -11.15
CA THR A 139 -6.52 -7.89 -10.05
C THR A 139 -5.68 -8.73 -9.09
N LEU A 140 -4.44 -8.35 -8.91
CA LEU A 140 -3.56 -8.86 -7.87
C LEU A 140 -3.72 -8.02 -6.61
N PHE A 141 -3.95 -8.69 -5.48
CA PHE A 141 -3.80 -8.13 -4.14
C PHE A 141 -2.55 -8.72 -3.49
N LEU A 142 -1.74 -7.87 -2.89
CA LEU A 142 -0.57 -8.25 -2.09
C LEU A 142 -0.79 -7.81 -0.65
N ARG A 143 -0.43 -8.64 0.31
CA ARG A 143 -0.56 -8.35 1.74
C ARG A 143 0.79 -8.43 2.41
N VAL A 144 1.19 -7.40 3.15
CA VAL A 144 2.31 -7.45 4.07
C VAL A 144 1.76 -7.61 5.50
N LYS A 145 2.26 -8.61 6.22
CA LYS A 145 1.91 -8.84 7.63
C LYS A 145 3.14 -9.28 8.41
N ALA A 146 3.16 -9.02 9.72
CA ALA A 146 4.10 -9.66 10.63
C ALA A 146 3.65 -11.09 10.96
N HIS A 147 4.47 -12.07 10.62
CA HIS A 147 4.34 -13.43 11.14
C HIS A 147 4.74 -13.49 12.63
N GLU A 148 5.80 -12.75 12.99
CA GLU A 148 6.20 -12.47 14.37
C GLU A 148 6.39 -10.96 14.51
N PHE A 149 5.67 -10.35 15.44
CA PHE A 149 5.77 -8.93 15.75
C PHE A 149 6.42 -8.73 17.12
N VAL A 150 7.52 -7.99 17.13
CA VAL A 150 8.30 -7.67 18.33
C VAL A 150 8.16 -6.20 18.68
N ASN A 151 8.28 -5.33 17.68
CA ASN A 151 8.30 -3.88 17.84
C ASN A 151 7.85 -3.20 16.54
N THR A 152 7.47 -1.92 16.62
CA THR A 152 7.19 -1.12 15.42
C THR A 152 8.49 -0.86 14.67
N GLU A 153 8.65 -1.52 13.52
CA GLU A 153 9.79 -1.35 12.61
C GLU A 153 9.28 -1.06 11.20
N SER A 154 10.14 -0.40 10.41
CA SER A 154 9.82 -0.20 8.99
C SER A 154 10.05 -1.48 8.20
N TYR A 155 9.37 -1.54 7.07
CA TYR A 155 9.69 -2.47 6.01
C TYR A 155 9.76 -1.70 4.68
N GLU A 156 10.47 -2.28 3.74
CA GLU A 156 10.46 -1.85 2.35
C GLU A 156 9.66 -2.86 1.54
N PHE A 157 8.66 -2.39 0.80
CA PHE A 157 7.91 -3.19 -0.15
C PHE A 157 8.24 -2.74 -1.57
N SER A 158 8.59 -3.68 -2.43
CA SER A 158 8.83 -3.46 -3.85
C SER A 158 7.88 -4.29 -4.70
N PHE A 159 7.34 -3.66 -5.73
CA PHE A 159 6.52 -4.30 -6.73
C PHE A 159 7.04 -3.95 -8.12
N THR A 160 7.10 -4.93 -9.01
CA THR A 160 7.40 -4.73 -10.43
C THR A 160 6.64 -5.74 -11.27
N TYR A 161 6.04 -5.29 -12.38
CA TYR A 161 5.53 -6.20 -13.42
C TYR A 161 6.38 -6.16 -14.69
N TYR A 162 6.43 -7.29 -15.39
CA TYR A 162 7.18 -7.47 -16.63
C TYR A 162 6.46 -8.46 -17.56
N SER A 163 6.83 -8.43 -18.84
CA SER A 163 6.32 -9.37 -19.83
C SER A 163 6.80 -10.79 -19.51
N ALA A 164 5.97 -11.78 -19.85
CA ALA A 164 6.46 -13.12 -20.11
C ALA A 164 7.55 -13.05 -21.18
N ILE A 165 8.76 -13.48 -20.84
CA ILE A 165 9.80 -13.68 -21.86
C ILE A 165 9.28 -14.83 -22.76
N PRO A 166 9.22 -14.65 -24.09
CA PRO A 166 8.88 -15.74 -25.01
C PRO A 166 9.91 -16.86 -25.00
#